data_AF-A0A535LHX1-F1
#
_entry.id   AF-A0A535LHX1-F1
#
_cell.length_a   1.000
_cell.length_b   1.000
_cell.length_c   1.000
_cell.angle_alpha   90.00
_cell.angle_beta   90.00
_cell.angle_gamma   90.00
#
_symmetry.space_group_name_H-M   'P 1'
#
loop_
_entity.id
_entity.type
_entity.pdbx_description
1 polymer ?
#
loop_
_entity_poly.entity_id
_entity_poly.type
_entity_poly.pdbx_seq_one_letter_code
_entity_poly.pdbx_strand_id
1 'polypeptide(L)' 'MEERKALDKAQQPKATGDMDTEAFRRYGHEVVEWMADYLANVGSYPVLARTAPGDIQRSLPTKPSMQP' A
#
# COMPACT_ATOMS: atom_id res chain seq x y z
N MET A 1 7.59 18.61 2.68
CA MET A 1 6.29 19.10 2.17
C MET A 1 5.97 18.22 0.98
N GLU A 2 5.73 16.94 1.24
CA GLU A 2 5.51 15.95 0.19
C GLU A 2 4.10 16.18 -0.34
N GLU A 3 4.08 16.49 -1.63
CA GLU A 3 2.94 16.61 -2.50
C GLU A 3 1.93 15.52 -2.15
N ARG A 4 0.71 15.91 -1.78
CA ARG A 4 -0.42 15.00 -1.72
C ARG A 4 -0.56 14.40 -3.12
N LYS A 5 0.09 13.26 -3.39
CA LYS A 5 -0.10 12.48 -4.61
C LYS A 5 -1.60 12.30 -4.71
N ALA A 6 -2.20 12.99 -5.68
CA ALA A 6 -3.60 12.80 -6.02
C ALA A 6 -3.81 11.29 -6.14
N LEU A 7 -4.89 10.78 -5.55
CA LEU A 7 -5.26 9.37 -5.65
C LEU A 7 -5.06 8.92 -7.10
N ASP A 8 -4.36 7.79 -7.28
CA ASP A 8 -4.11 7.25 -8.61
C ASP A 8 -5.44 7.12 -9.35
N LYS A 9 -5.46 7.29 -10.67
CA LYS A 9 -6.68 7.12 -11.48
C LYS A 9 -7.38 5.78 -11.21
N ALA A 10 -6.64 4.76 -10.83
CA ALA A 10 -7.13 3.46 -10.40
C ALA A 10 -7.92 3.44 -9.09
N GLN A 11 -7.67 4.41 -8.22
CA GLN A 11 -8.36 4.64 -6.96
C GLN A 11 -9.53 5.63 -7.13
N GLN A 12 -9.77 6.12 -8.36
CA GLN A 12 -10.93 6.95 -8.63
C GLN A 12 -12.14 6.05 -8.86
N PRO A 13 -13.24 6.24 -8.10
CA PRO A 13 -14.41 5.40 -8.23
C PRO A 13 -15.00 5.53 -9.64
N LYS A 14 -15.01 4.43 -10.39
CA LYS A 14 -16.11 4.17 -11.33
C LYS A 14 -17.33 3.73 -10.52
N ALA A 15 -18.50 3.70 -11.17
CA ALA A 15 -19.83 3.58 -10.55
C ALA A 15 -20.05 2.42 -9.52
N THR A 16 -19.08 1.51 -9.32
CA THR A 16 -19.11 0.45 -8.31
C THR A 16 -18.11 0.63 -7.14
N GLY A 17 -17.25 1.65 -7.15
CA GLY A 17 -16.22 1.87 -6.12
C GLY A 17 -15.00 0.94 -6.21
N ASP A 18 -14.94 0.08 -7.24
CA ASP A 18 -13.86 -0.86 -7.45
C ASP A 18 -12.78 -0.32 -8.39
N MET A 19 -11.57 -0.85 -8.23
CA MET A 19 -10.46 -0.65 -9.16
C MET A 19 -10.79 -1.23 -10.55
N ASP A 20 -10.48 -0.50 -11.62
CA ASP A 20 -10.68 -1.00 -12.98
C ASP A 20 -9.70 -2.15 -13.31
N THR A 21 -10.06 -3.00 -14.28
CA THR A 21 -9.28 -4.21 -14.57
C THR A 21 -7.87 -3.95 -15.10
N GLU A 22 -7.64 -2.82 -15.80
CA GLU A 22 -6.30 -2.48 -16.31
C GLU A 22 -5.41 -2.00 -15.18
N ALA A 23 -5.95 -1.17 -14.29
CA ALA A 23 -5.28 -0.81 -13.05
C ALA A 23 -4.98 -2.04 -12.18
N PHE A 24 -5.93 -2.96 -12.04
CA PHE A 24 -5.72 -4.20 -11.29
C PHE A 24 -4.57 -5.03 -11.87
N ARG A 25 -4.50 -5.18 -13.20
CA ARG A 25 -3.38 -5.86 -13.86
C ARG A 25 -2.05 -5.18 -13.55
N ARG A 26 -1.98 -3.85 -13.71
CA ARG A 26 -0.76 -3.08 -13.45
C ARG A 26 -0.27 -3.25 -12.02
N TYR A 27 -1.12 -3.00 -11.04
CA TYR A 27 -0.73 -3.12 -9.64
C TYR A 27 -0.50 -4.56 -9.20
N GLY A 28 -1.21 -5.52 -9.78
CA GLY A 28 -0.93 -6.93 -9.58
C GLY A 28 0.52 -7.26 -9.94
N HIS A 29 1.01 -6.79 -11.08
CA HIS A 29 2.41 -6.97 -11.47
C HIS A 29 3.37 -6.23 -10.53
N GLU A 30 3.08 -4.98 -10.15
CA GLU A 30 3.92 -4.22 -9.21
C GLU A 30 4.03 -4.92 -7.84
N VAL A 31 2.93 -5.49 -7.34
CA VAL A 31 2.92 -6.23 -6.08
C VAL A 31 3.71 -7.54 -6.20
N VAL A 32 3.62 -8.23 -7.35
CA VAL A 32 4.42 -9.44 -7.60
C VAL A 32 5.91 -9.12 -7.58
N GLU A 33 6.33 -8.05 -8.26
CA GLU A 33 7.75 -7.66 -8.23
C GLU A 33 8.21 -7.27 -6.84
N TRP A 34 7.39 -6.51 -6.10
CA TRP A 34 7.70 -6.17 -4.71
C TRP A 34 7.86 -7.41 -3.81
N MET A 35 7.02 -8.44 -3.98
CA MET A 35 7.16 -9.70 -3.25
C MET A 35 8.45 -10.45 -3.63
N ALA A 36 8.79 -10.48 -4.91
CA ALA A 36 10.03 -11.11 -5.38
C ALA A 36 11.26 -10.41 -4.79
N ASP A 37 11.28 -9.07 -4.82
CA ASP A 37 12.34 -8.25 -4.23
C ASP A 37 12.46 -8.46 -2.72
N TYR A 38 11.33 -8.54 -2.00
CA TYR A 38 11.34 -8.85 -0.58
C TYR A 38 11.99 -10.21 -0.31
N LEU A 39 11.60 -11.26 -1.02
CA LEU A 39 12.14 -12.61 -0.83
C LEU A 39 13.63 -12.69 -1.20
N ALA A 40 14.06 -12.00 -2.24
CA ALA A 40 15.46 -11.94 -2.64
C ALA A 40 16.35 -11.31 -1.55
N ASN A 41 15.80 -10.35 -0.79
CA ASN A 41 16.54 -9.57 0.20
C ASN A 41 16.18 -9.87 1.66
N VAL A 42 15.30 -10.85 1.91
CA VAL A 42 14.68 -11.09 3.23
C VAL A 42 15.70 -11.29 4.35
N GLY A 43 16.84 -11.91 4.03
CA GLY A 43 17.93 -12.16 4.99
C GLY A 43 18.61 -10.90 5.54
N SER A 44 18.39 -9.74 4.91
CA SER A 44 18.93 -8.46 5.38
C SER A 44 18.08 -7.83 6.50
N TYR A 45 16.86 -8.31 6.73
CA TYR A 45 15.97 -7.77 7.75
C TYR A 45 16.07 -8.55 9.08
N PRO A 46 15.83 -7.90 10.23
CA PRO A 46 15.76 -8.60 11.50
C PRO A 46 14.63 -9.64 11.51
N VAL A 47 14.93 -10.87 11.93
CA VAL A 47 13.92 -11.95 12.02
C VAL A 47 12.81 -11.60 13.02
N LEU A 48 13.17 -11.03 14.17
CA LEU A 48 12.20 -10.60 15.18
C LEU A 48 11.83 -9.13 14.97
N ALA A 49 10.53 -8.85 15.05
CA ALA A 49 10.01 -7.49 15.04
C ALA A 49 10.59 -6.67 16.21
N ARG A 50 10.95 -5.41 15.92
CA ARG A 50 11.52 -4.46 16.89
C ARG A 50 10.53 -3.38 17.35
N THR A 51 9.27 -3.51 16.94
CA THR A 51 8.19 -2.57 17.25
C THR A 51 7.61 -2.83 18.64
N ALA A 52 7.25 -1.77 19.36
CA ALA A 52 6.52 -1.85 20.61
C ALA A 52 5.00 -1.95 20.38
N PRO A 53 4.23 -2.43 21.38
CA PRO A 53 2.77 -2.41 21.31
C PRO A 53 2.21 -1.02 20.99
N GLY A 54 1.33 -0.97 20.00
CA GLY A 54 0.64 0.25 19.54
C GLY A 54 1.43 1.14 18.57
N ASP A 55 2.67 0.82 18.22
CA ASP A 55 3.48 1.65 17.29
C ASP A 55 2.79 1.86 15.94
N ILE A 56 2.26 0.78 15.35
CA ILE A 56 1.58 0.82 14.05
C ILE A 56 0.27 1.62 14.13
N GLN A 57 -0.48 1.53 15.23
CA GLN A 57 -1.70 2.31 15.38
C GLN A 57 -1.39 3.81 15.44
N ARG A 58 -0.33 4.19 16.16
CA ARG A 58 0.10 5.59 16.28
C ARG A 58 0.67 6.16 14.98
N SER A 59 1.17 5.33 14.07
CA SER A 59 1.69 5.79 12.78
C SER A 59 0.62 6.00 11.71
N LEU A 60 -0.62 5.55 11.96
CA LEU A 60 -1.73 5.68 11.02
C LEU A 60 -2.66 6.85 11.38
N PRO A 61 -3.36 7.45 10.40
CA PRO A 61 -4.42 8.42 10.67
C PRO A 61 -5.52 7.81 11.55
N THR A 62 -6.10 8.62 12.45
CA THR A 62 -7.16 8.19 13.38
C THR A 62 -8.51 7.98 12.71
N LYS A 63 -8.65 8.37 11.44
CA LYS A 63 -9.87 8.24 10.64
C LYS A 63 -9.51 7.77 9.23
N PRO A 64 -10.37 6.96 8.59
CA PRO A 64 -10.18 6.57 7.19
C PRO A 64 -10.25 7.79 6.27
N SER A 65 -9.76 7.64 5.04
CA SER A 65 -10.03 8.63 3.99
C SER A 65 -11.52 8.70 3.72
N MET A 66 -12.07 9.91 3.68
CA MET A 66 -13.47 10.16 3.32
C MET A 66 -13.66 10.23 1.80
N GLN A 67 -12.58 10.16 1.04
CA GLN A 67 -12.63 9.99 -0.41
C GLN A 67 -12.84 8.51 -0.71
N PRO A 68 -13.82 8.16 -1.57
CA PRO A 68 -13.93 6.83 -2.16
C PRO A 68 -12.66 6.47 -2.93
#